data_AF-A0A4R7FMF9-F1
#
_entry.id   AF-A0A4R7FMF9-F1
#
_cell.length_a   1.000
_cell.length_b   1.000
_cell.length_c   1.000
_cell.angle_alpha   90.00
_cell.angle_beta   90.00
_cell.angle_gamma   90.00
#
_symmetry.space_group_name_H-M   'P 1'
#
loop_
_entity.id
_entity.type
_entity.pdbx_description
1 polymer ?
#
loop_
_entity_poly.entity_id
_entity_poly.type
_entity_poly.pdbx_seq_one_letter_code
_entity_poly.pdbx_strand_id
1 'polypeptide(L)'
;MSGSQPTGAAQPLSPADEKLWSTLAHVGNIIGFLPSLLILLILGPRSGRVREESREALNFVITATIAWVALLILGRIVGALYSATPTGLDLIFGLLGLLIGLAQFAVWIVVVVFSIVAAVRVNNGGSYRYPFALRLVK
;
A
#
# COMPACT_ATOMS: atom_id res chain seq x y z
N MET A 1 44.14 -12.41 24.31
CA MET A 1 42.96 -13.09 23.74
C MET A 1 41.87 -12.06 23.59
N SER A 2 41.76 -11.43 22.41
CA SER A 2 40.70 -10.45 22.12
C SER A 2 39.43 -11.23 21.79
N GLY A 3 38.48 -11.29 22.72
CA GLY A 3 37.20 -11.92 22.49
C GLY A 3 36.40 -11.09 21.48
N SER A 4 36.18 -11.63 20.29
CA SER A 4 35.21 -11.06 19.35
C SER A 4 33.85 -11.07 20.01
N GLN A 5 33.34 -9.88 20.39
CA GLN A 5 31.94 -9.73 20.80
C GLN A 5 31.06 -10.31 19.68
N PRO A 6 30.09 -11.18 19.99
CA PRO A 6 29.10 -11.59 19.01
C PRO A 6 28.41 -10.30 18.54
N THR A 7 28.41 -10.07 17.23
CA THR A 7 27.71 -8.98 16.55
C THR A 7 26.33 -8.83 17.19
N GLY A 8 26.11 -7.72 17.90
CA GLY A 8 24.96 -7.55 18.77
C GLY A 8 23.65 -7.77 18.01
N ALA A 9 22.88 -8.77 18.42
CA ALA A 9 21.53 -8.97 17.92
C ALA A 9 20.72 -7.69 18.15
N ALA A 10 20.02 -7.21 17.11
CA ALA A 10 19.21 -6.00 17.20
C ALA A 10 18.21 -6.14 18.36
N GLN A 11 18.15 -5.12 19.22
CA GLN A 11 17.30 -5.22 20.41
C GLN A 11 15.82 -5.37 20.02
N PRO A 12 15.08 -6.32 20.62
CA PRO A 12 13.64 -6.48 20.40
C PRO A 12 12.85 -5.20 20.71
N LEU A 13 11.72 -5.01 20.03
CA LEU A 13 10.83 -3.87 20.29
C LEU A 13 10.03 -4.08 21.59
N SER A 14 9.70 -2.97 22.26
CA SER A 14 8.73 -3.01 23.36
C SER A 14 7.32 -3.31 22.84
N PRO A 15 6.41 -3.88 23.64
CA PRO A 15 5.02 -4.12 23.20
C PRO A 15 4.29 -2.86 22.72
N ALA A 16 4.61 -1.71 23.31
CA ALA A 16 4.06 -0.42 22.89
C ALA A 16 4.57 0.00 21.50
N ASP A 17 5.86 -0.17 21.24
CA ASP A 17 6.46 0.10 19.93
C ASP A 17 5.93 -0.85 18.86
N GLU A 18 5.78 -2.14 19.17
CA GLU A 18 5.19 -3.10 18.22
C GLU A 18 3.78 -2.67 17.79
N LYS A 19 2.94 -2.31 18.76
CA LYS A 19 1.58 -1.81 18.50
C LYS A 19 1.61 -0.54 17.64
N LEU A 20 2.47 0.41 17.98
CA LEU A 20 2.62 1.67 17.25
C LEU A 20 3.03 1.41 15.79
N TRP A 21 4.13 0.70 15.57
CA TRP A 21 4.71 0.51 14.24
C TRP A 21 3.86 -0.39 13.33
N SER A 22 3.23 -1.42 13.88
CA SER A 22 2.25 -2.22 13.13
C SER A 22 1.04 -1.38 12.69
N THR A 23 0.56 -0.47 13.53
CA THR A 23 -0.55 0.44 13.18
C THR A 23 -0.11 1.46 12.12
N LEU A 24 1.07 2.06 12.30
CA LEU A 24 1.63 3.04 11.35
C LEU A 24 1.90 2.44 9.98
N ALA A 25 2.24 1.15 9.88
CA ALA A 25 2.40 0.49 8.59
C ALA A 25 1.12 0.53 7.75
N HIS A 26 -0.06 0.40 8.36
CA HIS A 26 -1.33 0.51 7.63
C HIS A 26 -1.75 1.95 7.35
N VAL A 27 -1.61 2.86 8.33
CA VAL A 27 -1.98 4.27 8.15
C VAL A 27 -1.10 4.94 7.09
N GLY A 28 0.20 4.64 7.12
CA GLY A 28 1.16 5.20 6.18
C GLY A 28 0.86 4.86 4.72
N ASN A 29 0.13 3.77 4.44
CA ASN A 29 -0.27 3.43 3.08
C ASN A 29 -1.17 4.47 2.41
N ILE A 30 -1.85 5.34 3.17
CA ILE A 30 -2.68 6.44 2.63
C ILE A 30 -1.85 7.38 1.74
N ILE A 31 -0.56 7.54 2.04
CA ILE A 31 0.37 8.39 1.28
C ILE A 31 1.28 7.58 0.34
N GLY A 32 1.05 6.27 0.20
CA GLY A 32 1.80 5.39 -0.70
C GLY A 32 2.54 4.25 0.01
N PHE A 33 3.34 3.49 -0.73
CA PHE A 33 3.93 2.24 -0.24
C PHE A 33 5.18 2.40 0.63
N LEU A 34 5.82 3.57 0.63
CA LEU A 34 7.09 3.78 1.32
C LEU A 34 7.00 3.56 2.84
N PRO A 35 5.97 4.03 3.57
CA PRO A 35 5.92 3.83 5.01
C PRO A 35 5.91 2.35 5.43
N SER A 36 5.06 1.51 4.84
CA SER A 36 5.02 0.07 5.16
C SER A 36 6.28 -0.67 4.72
N LEU A 37 6.88 -0.27 3.60
CA LEU A 37 8.18 -0.80 3.16
C LEU A 37 9.31 -0.48 4.13
N LEU A 38 9.44 0.78 4.54
CA LEU A 38 10.49 1.20 5.46
C LEU A 38 10.33 0.57 6.84
N ILE A 39 9.10 0.50 7.36
CA ILE A 39 8.82 -0.16 8.64
C ILE A 39 9.15 -1.66 8.54
N LEU A 40 8.79 -2.33 7.45
CA LEU A 40 9.12 -3.74 7.23
C LEU A 40 10.64 -3.97 7.26
N LEU A 41 11.41 -3.15 6.53
CA LEU A 41 12.85 -3.33 6.39
C LEU A 41 13.63 -2.97 7.66
N ILE A 42 13.24 -1.90 8.34
CA ILE A 42 13.98 -1.37 9.50
C ILE A 42 13.57 -2.09 10.80
N LEU A 43 12.27 -2.33 10.98
CA LEU A 43 11.70 -2.80 12.25
C LEU A 43 11.18 -4.23 12.19
N GLY A 44 10.89 -4.77 11.00
CA GLY A 44 10.50 -6.16 10.82
C GLY A 44 11.49 -7.19 11.38
N PRO A 45 12.83 -7.00 11.30
CA PRO A 45 13.78 -7.91 11.94
C PRO A 45 13.70 -7.93 13.47
N ARG A 46 13.13 -6.90 14.10
CA ARG A 46 13.07 -6.71 15.56
C ARG A 46 11.76 -7.19 16.18
N SER A 47 10.73 -7.48 15.37
CA SER A 47 9.43 -7.94 15.82
C SER A 47 8.70 -8.74 14.75
N GLY A 48 8.24 -9.96 15.09
CA GLY A 48 7.41 -10.78 14.22
C GLY A 48 6.09 -10.12 13.85
N ARG A 49 5.44 -9.46 14.81
CA ARG A 49 4.18 -8.72 14.60
C ARG A 49 4.37 -7.54 13.64
N VAL A 50 5.42 -6.73 13.84
CA VAL A 50 5.70 -5.62 12.92
C VAL A 50 5.98 -6.16 11.52
N ARG A 51 6.77 -7.24 11.39
CA ARG A 51 7.05 -7.86 10.10
C ARG A 51 5.78 -8.31 9.38
N GLU A 52 4.87 -8.99 10.08
CA GLU A 52 3.63 -9.53 9.51
C GLU A 52 2.69 -8.42 9.03
N GLU A 53 2.38 -7.45 9.90
CA GLU A 53 1.45 -6.35 9.56
C GLU A 53 2.04 -5.43 8.49
N SER A 54 3.35 -5.15 8.53
CA SER A 54 4.01 -4.32 7.52
C SER A 54 4.06 -5.00 6.15
N ARG A 55 4.32 -6.30 6.12
CA ARG A 55 4.31 -7.10 4.88
C ARG A 55 2.91 -7.14 4.27
N GLU A 56 1.89 -7.35 5.08
CA GLU A 56 0.49 -7.40 4.64
C GLU A 56 0.02 -6.02 4.15
N ALA A 57 0.37 -4.94 4.87
CA ALA A 57 0.16 -3.57 4.44
C ALA A 57 0.84 -3.28 3.09
N LEU A 58 2.11 -3.65 2.95
CA LEU A 58 2.90 -3.41 1.74
C LEU A 58 2.30 -4.13 0.52
N ASN A 59 1.92 -5.40 0.69
CA ASN A 59 1.28 -6.19 -0.36
C ASN A 59 -0.05 -5.55 -0.83
N PHE A 60 -0.86 -5.04 0.10
CA PHE A 60 -2.11 -4.36 -0.24
C PHE A 60 -1.87 -3.08 -1.05
N VAL A 61 -1.01 -2.17 -0.57
CA VAL A 61 -0.78 -0.89 -1.27
C VAL A 61 -0.06 -1.09 -2.60
N ILE A 62 0.80 -2.10 -2.74
CA ILE A 62 1.36 -2.48 -4.05
C ILE A 62 0.24 -2.93 -4.99
N THR A 63 -0.69 -3.76 -4.51
CA THR A 63 -1.83 -4.21 -5.33
C THR A 63 -2.69 -3.04 -5.80
N ALA A 64 -3.01 -2.12 -4.89
CA ALA A 64 -3.76 -0.91 -5.24
C ALA A 64 -2.98 0.01 -6.19
N THR A 65 -1.66 0.13 -6.01
CA THR A 65 -0.78 0.89 -6.90
C THR A 65 -0.78 0.31 -8.30
N ILE A 66 -0.73 -1.02 -8.45
CA ILE A 66 -0.83 -1.70 -9.74
C ILE A 66 -2.16 -1.37 -10.42
N ALA A 67 -3.28 -1.45 -9.69
CA ALA A 67 -4.59 -1.08 -10.24
C ALA A 67 -4.65 0.39 -10.68
N TRP A 68 -4.10 1.31 -9.87
CA TRP A 68 -4.07 2.73 -10.19
C TRP A 68 -3.19 3.03 -11.42
N VAL A 69 -2.03 2.39 -11.55
CA VAL A 69 -1.14 2.50 -12.71
C VAL A 69 -1.78 1.91 -13.96
N ALA A 70 -2.50 0.79 -13.85
CA ALA A 70 -3.22 0.21 -14.98
C ALA A 70 -4.30 1.17 -15.52
N LEU A 71 -5.07 1.81 -14.63
CA LEU A 71 -6.02 2.86 -15.01
C LEU A 71 -5.34 4.08 -15.62
N LEU A 72 -4.17 4.47 -15.10
CA LEU A 72 -3.39 5.57 -15.67
C LEU A 72 -2.98 5.26 -17.12
N ILE A 73 -2.44 4.05 -17.37
CA ILE A 73 -2.03 3.61 -18.70
C ILE A 73 -3.24 3.57 -19.64
N LEU A 74 -4.37 3.02 -19.18
CA LEU A 74 -5.61 3.00 -19.95
C LEU A 74 -6.06 4.42 -20.34
N GLY A 75 -5.99 5.37 -19.40
CA GLY A 75 -6.28 6.77 -19.68
C GLY A 75 -5.36 7.39 -20.74
N ARG A 76 -4.05 7.05 -20.73
CA ARG A 76 -3.11 7.50 -21.77
C ARG A 76 -3.44 6.93 -23.15
N ILE A 77 -3.83 5.65 -23.22
CA ILE A 77 -4.23 5.00 -24.48
C ILE A 77 -5.51 5.65 -25.02
N VAL A 78 -6.52 5.85 -24.17
CA VAL A 78 -7.78 6.49 -24.56
C VAL A 78 -7.54 7.92 -25.04
N GLY A 79 -6.69 8.69 -24.35
CA GLY A 79 -6.32 10.04 -24.76
C GLY A 79 -5.58 10.09 -26.09
N ALA A 80 -4.67 9.15 -26.34
CA ALA A 80 -3.96 9.04 -27.62
C ALA A 80 -4.93 8.69 -28.77
N LEU A 81 -5.84 7.75 -28.56
CA LEU A 81 -6.88 7.39 -29.54
C LEU A 81 -7.78 8.58 -29.88
N TYR A 82 -8.22 9.33 -28.86
CA TYR A 82 -8.99 10.56 -29.05
C TYR A 82 -8.24 11.57 -29.94
N SER A 83 -6.95 11.80 -29.67
CA SER A 83 -6.13 12.75 -30.45
C SER A 83 -5.91 12.34 -31.92
N ALA A 84 -6.08 11.06 -32.25
CA ALA A 84 -5.89 10.52 -33.59
C ALA A 84 -7.19 10.42 -34.41
N THR A 85 -8.35 10.70 -33.83
CA THR A 85 -9.67 10.51 -34.46
C THR A 85 -10.24 11.86 -34.95
N PRO A 86 -10.87 11.93 -36.15
CA PRO A 86 -11.58 13.13 -36.60
C PRO A 86 -12.76 13.50 -35.67
N THR A 87 -13.16 14.77 -35.70
CA THR A 87 -14.23 15.34 -34.86
C THR A 87 -15.56 14.60 -35.00
N GLY A 88 -16.28 14.41 -33.89
CA GLY A 88 -17.61 13.77 -33.86
C GLY A 88 -17.87 12.73 -32.76
N LEU A 89 -16.83 12.32 -32.01
CA LEU A 89 -16.95 11.36 -30.89
C LEU A 89 -16.59 11.98 -29.52
N ASP A 90 -16.52 13.30 -29.42
CA ASP A 90 -15.97 14.04 -28.28
C ASP A 90 -16.70 13.71 -26.97
N LEU A 91 -18.03 13.56 -27.02
CA LEU A 91 -18.85 13.20 -25.85
C LEU A 91 -18.52 11.79 -25.32
N ILE A 92 -18.25 10.84 -26.22
CA ILE A 92 -17.96 9.45 -25.84
C ILE A 92 -16.59 9.38 -25.16
N PHE A 93 -15.56 9.98 -25.76
CA PHE A 93 -14.22 10.04 -25.18
C PHE A 93 -14.18 10.85 -23.87
N GLY A 94 -14.94 11.96 -23.81
CA GLY A 94 -15.09 12.74 -22.59
C GLY A 94 -15.71 11.93 -21.45
N LEU A 95 -16.80 11.20 -21.71
CA LEU A 95 -17.41 10.33 -20.72
C LEU A 95 -16.47 9.19 -20.29
N LEU A 96 -15.77 8.56 -21.23
CA LEU A 96 -14.81 7.50 -20.91
C LEU A 96 -13.65 8.02 -20.03
N GLY A 97 -13.11 9.20 -20.35
CA GLY A 97 -12.09 9.86 -19.55
C GLY A 97 -12.58 10.17 -18.13
N LEU A 98 -13.81 10.68 -18.00
CA LEU A 98 -14.44 10.91 -16.70
C LEU A 98 -14.57 9.61 -15.89
N LEU A 99 -15.05 8.54 -16.51
CA LEU A 99 -15.21 7.23 -15.84
C LEU A 99 -13.87 6.66 -15.36
N ILE A 100 -12.80 6.78 -16.17
CA ILE A 100 -11.45 6.36 -15.77
C ILE A 100 -10.94 7.19 -14.59
N GLY A 101 -11.15 8.51 -14.62
CA GLY A 101 -10.78 9.41 -13.51
C GLY A 101 -11.52 9.06 -12.21
N LEU A 102 -12.83 8.82 -12.30
CA LEU A 102 -13.64 8.38 -11.16
C LEU A 102 -13.19 7.01 -10.64
N ALA A 103 -12.82 6.08 -11.52
CA ALA A 103 -12.27 4.78 -11.13
C ALA A 103 -10.93 4.92 -10.38
N GLN A 104 -10.03 5.80 -10.83
CA GLN A 104 -8.78 6.07 -10.11
C GLN A 104 -9.04 6.66 -8.72
N PHE A 105 -9.99 7.59 -8.62
CA PHE A 105 -10.39 8.15 -7.34
C PHE A 105 -11.00 7.09 -6.41
N ALA A 106 -11.83 6.19 -6.95
CA ALA A 106 -12.40 5.08 -6.20
C ALA A 106 -11.32 4.13 -5.65
N VAL A 107 -10.27 3.82 -6.43
CA VAL A 107 -9.12 3.02 -5.94
C VAL A 107 -8.45 3.71 -4.75
N TRP A 108 -8.25 5.03 -4.80
CA TRP A 108 -7.67 5.77 -3.67
C TRP A 108 -8.57 5.72 -2.43
N ILE A 109 -9.89 5.89 -2.59
CA ILE A 109 -10.85 5.76 -1.48
C ILE A 109 -10.80 4.37 -0.86
N VAL A 110 -10.70 3.31 -1.68
CA VAL A 110 -10.54 1.93 -1.20
C VAL A 110 -9.27 1.82 -0.35
N VAL A 111 -8.14 2.36 -0.80
CA VAL A 111 -6.90 2.38 -0.01
C VAL A 111 -7.11 3.05 1.35
N VAL A 112 -7.71 4.25 1.37
CA VAL A 112 -7.95 4.99 2.60
C VAL A 112 -8.82 4.20 3.58
N VAL A 113 -9.97 3.70 3.11
CA VAL A 113 -10.92 2.97 3.97
C VAL A 113 -10.28 1.71 4.55
N PHE A 114 -9.66 0.88 3.71
CA PHE A 114 -9.06 -0.37 4.17
C PHE A 114 -7.84 -0.13 5.07
N SER A 115 -7.02 0.89 4.79
CA SER A 115 -5.91 1.28 5.67
C SER A 115 -6.37 1.71 7.05
N ILE A 116 -7.45 2.49 7.15
CA ILE A 116 -8.01 2.92 8.45
C ILE A 116 -8.59 1.72 9.21
N VAL A 117 -9.37 0.86 8.54
CA VAL A 117 -9.95 -0.32 9.17
C VAL A 117 -8.85 -1.26 9.70
N ALA A 118 -7.80 -1.48 8.91
CA ALA A 118 -6.65 -2.28 9.31
C ALA A 118 -5.92 -1.66 10.52
N ALA A 119 -5.64 -0.36 10.46
CA ALA A 119 -5.00 0.37 11.54
C ALA A 119 -5.79 0.29 12.86
N VAL A 120 -7.11 0.50 12.82
CA VAL A 120 -7.97 0.41 14.01
C VAL A 120 -7.93 -1.01 14.60
N ARG A 121 -8.03 -2.04 13.76
CA ARG A 121 -8.00 -3.44 14.22
C ARG A 121 -6.66 -3.82 14.86
N VAL A 122 -5.56 -3.40 14.25
CA VAL A 122 -4.20 -3.66 14.74
C VAL A 122 -3.90 -2.86 16.01
N ASN A 123 -4.40 -1.63 16.10
CA ASN A 123 -4.30 -0.81 17.31
C ASN A 123 -5.08 -1.44 18.49
N ASN A 124 -6.17 -2.15 18.22
CA ASN A 124 -6.92 -2.89 19.25
C ASN A 124 -6.29 -4.24 19.62
N GLY A 125 -5.07 -4.52 19.18
CA GLY A 125 -4.34 -5.75 19.49
C GLY A 125 -4.61 -6.93 18.55
N GLY A 126 -5.50 -6.75 17.57
CA GLY A 126 -5.76 -7.76 16.53
C GLY A 126 -4.69 -7.78 15.44
N SER A 127 -4.94 -8.55 14.39
CA SER A 127 -4.22 -8.54 13.11
C SER A 127 -5.19 -8.26 11.97
N TYR A 128 -4.71 -7.69 10.85
CA TYR A 128 -5.56 -7.45 9.69
C TYR A 128 -5.01 -8.14 8.44
N ARG A 129 -5.90 -8.77 7.67
CA ARG A 129 -5.58 -9.37 6.37
C ARG A 129 -6.47 -8.76 5.32
N TYR A 130 -5.88 -8.12 4.33
CA TYR A 130 -6.63 -7.45 3.27
C TYR A 130 -7.27 -8.49 2.35
N PRO A 131 -8.55 -8.31 1.98
CA PRO A 131 -9.27 -9.26 1.13
C PRO A 131 -8.70 -9.34 -0.29
N PHE A 132 -8.15 -8.23 -0.80
CA PHE A 132 -7.71 -8.11 -2.20
C PHE A 132 -6.20 -7.90 -2.36
N ALA A 133 -5.37 -8.30 -1.38
CA ALA A 133 -3.91 -8.13 -1.47
C ALA A 133 -3.22 -9.30 -2.20
N LEU A 134 -2.46 -8.97 -3.24
CA LEU A 134 -1.49 -9.89 -3.86
C LEU A 134 -0.30 -10.06 -2.92
N ARG A 135 -0.02 -11.30 -2.52
CA ARG A 135 1.05 -11.64 -1.55
C ARG A 135 2.40 -11.78 -2.25
N LEU A 136 2.89 -10.67 -2.78
CA LEU A 136 4.13 -10.60 -3.56
C LEU A 136 5.37 -10.66 -2.65
N VAL A 137 5.34 -9.92 -1.55
CA VAL A 137 6.37 -9.96 -0.51
C VAL A 137 6.07 -11.12 0.45
N LYS A 138 7.08 -11.95 0.70
CA LYS A 138 7.05 -13.15 1.55
C LYS A 138 7.85 -12.95 2.83
#